data_AF-A0A6B2G4A7-F1
#
_entry.id   AF-A0A6B2G4A7-F1
#
_cell.length_a   1.000
_cell.length_b   1.000
_cell.length_c   1.000
_cell.angle_alpha   90.00
_cell.angle_beta   90.00
_cell.angle_gamma   90.00
#
_symmetry.space_group_name_H-M   'P 1'
#
loop_
_entity.id
_entity.type
_entity.pdbx_description
1 polymer ?
#
loop_
_entity_poly.entity_id
_entity_poly.type
_entity_poly.pdbx_seq_one_letter_code
_entity_poly.pdbx_strand_id
1 'polypeptide(L)'
;VCKIIHLKKEGHFCNNETGICSKGKCSKSPCVKFGKNECFCRGIDACKVCCIQMDSNNKTNCIPHLYLKNNYIESKMLSDGFKCKLSNGYGKCDANHRCKNIIKISPIFQMIFFLFNGHIIENNDYCLFVIVVACIFIVGISRVLWIYFEINYYE
;
A
#
# COMPACT_ATOMS: atom_id res chain seq x y z
N VAL A 1 -34.21 -4.62 -8.52
CA VAL A 1 -34.23 -3.19 -8.12
C VAL A 1 -33.27 -2.99 -6.97
N CYS A 2 -32.15 -2.30 -7.17
CA CYS A 2 -31.27 -1.92 -6.06
C CYS A 2 -31.94 -0.82 -5.23
N LYS A 3 -32.14 -1.06 -3.93
CA LYS A 3 -32.70 -0.08 -3.00
C LYS A 3 -31.72 1.08 -2.80
N ILE A 4 -32.25 2.30 -2.79
CA ILE A 4 -31.54 3.50 -2.34
C ILE A 4 -31.14 3.28 -0.87
N ILE A 5 -29.84 3.19 -0.63
CA ILE A 5 -29.29 3.13 0.73
C ILE A 5 -29.47 4.52 1.34
N HIS A 6 -30.17 4.60 2.48
CA HIS A 6 -30.26 5.84 3.27
C HIS A 6 -28.86 6.42 3.48
N LEU A 7 -28.64 7.63 2.96
CA LEU A 7 -27.39 8.36 3.14
C LEU A 7 -27.10 8.48 4.64
N LYS A 8 -25.99 7.89 5.10
CA LYS A 8 -25.55 8.06 6.48
C LYS A 8 -25.38 9.55 6.77
N LYS A 9 -25.97 10.01 7.88
CA LYS A 9 -25.86 11.38 8.38
C LYS A 9 -24.40 11.84 8.42
N GLU A 10 -24.17 13.11 8.09
CA GLU A 10 -22.82 13.69 8.12
C GLU A 10 -22.19 13.61 9.51
N GLY A 11 -20.87 13.39 9.56
CA GLY A 11 -20.13 13.32 10.82
C GLY A 11 -20.34 12.04 11.64
N HIS A 12 -21.14 11.09 11.16
CA HIS A 12 -21.19 9.75 11.76
C HIS A 12 -19.92 8.95 11.48
N PHE A 13 -19.50 8.15 12.46
CA PHE A 13 -18.40 7.22 12.31
C PHE A 13 -18.75 6.12 11.29
N CYS A 14 -17.75 5.70 10.55
CA CYS A 14 -17.82 4.62 9.58
C CYS A 14 -16.51 3.83 9.59
N ASN A 15 -16.51 2.66 8.94
CA ASN A 15 -15.36 1.76 8.89
C ASN A 15 -14.77 1.46 10.28
N ASN A 16 -15.60 1.00 11.22
CA ASN A 16 -15.19 0.71 12.60
C ASN A 16 -14.51 1.90 13.31
N GLU A 17 -15.10 3.10 13.20
CA GLU A 17 -14.63 4.34 13.83
C GLU A 17 -13.28 4.86 13.29
N THR A 18 -12.77 4.29 12.20
CA THR A 18 -11.54 4.76 11.53
C THR A 18 -11.80 5.84 10.48
N GLY A 19 -13.07 6.15 10.19
CA GLY A 19 -13.48 7.20 9.24
C GLY A 19 -14.77 7.88 9.69
N ILE A 20 -15.10 8.99 9.01
CA ILE A 20 -16.39 9.68 9.14
C ILE A 20 -17.06 9.85 7.78
N CYS A 21 -18.40 9.80 7.81
CA CYS A 21 -19.24 10.05 6.66
C CYS A 21 -19.28 11.54 6.33
N SER A 22 -18.98 11.89 5.08
CA SER A 22 -19.15 13.23 4.51
C SER A 22 -19.77 13.11 3.13
N LYS A 23 -20.84 13.86 2.85
CA LYS A 23 -21.60 13.77 1.59
C LYS A 23 -22.03 12.33 1.24
N GLY A 24 -22.48 11.58 2.25
CA GLY A 24 -22.96 10.20 2.06
C GLY A 24 -21.87 9.13 1.84
N LYS A 25 -20.58 9.48 1.86
CA LYS A 25 -19.46 8.55 1.70
C LYS A 25 -18.57 8.55 2.94
N CYS A 26 -18.02 7.39 3.30
CA CYS A 26 -16.97 7.28 4.33
C CYS A 26 -15.64 7.75 3.73
N SER A 27 -15.23 8.99 4.00
CA SER A 27 -14.11 9.61 3.28
C SER A 27 -13.16 10.47 4.11
N LYS A 28 -13.63 11.01 5.24
CA LYS A 28 -12.81 11.88 6.10
C LYS A 28 -12.27 11.10 7.29
N SER A 29 -11.15 11.57 7.84
CA SER A 29 -10.59 11.04 9.07
C SER A 29 -11.46 11.38 10.29
N PRO A 30 -11.52 10.49 11.30
CA PRO A 30 -12.20 10.75 12.56
C PRO A 30 -11.62 11.95 13.32
N CYS A 31 -10.35 12.32 13.10
CA CYS A 31 -9.73 13.51 13.70
C CYS A 31 -10.55 14.78 13.46
N VAL A 32 -11.15 14.91 12.27
CA VAL A 32 -11.95 16.08 11.86
C VAL A 32 -13.14 16.29 12.79
N LYS A 33 -13.74 15.21 13.29
CA LYS A 33 -14.88 15.28 14.21
C LYS A 33 -14.48 15.87 15.57
N PHE A 34 -13.21 15.77 15.94
CA PHE A 34 -12.65 16.31 17.17
C PHE A 34 -11.94 17.66 16.97
N GLY A 35 -12.11 18.30 15.81
CA GLY A 35 -11.43 19.56 15.48
C GLY A 35 -9.91 19.41 15.31
N LYS A 36 -9.42 18.18 15.09
CA LYS A 36 -8.00 17.89 14.86
C LYS A 36 -7.74 17.55 13.40
N ASN A 37 -6.52 17.81 12.93
CA ASN A 37 -6.09 17.40 11.60
C ASN A 37 -5.57 15.96 11.61
N GLU A 38 -5.75 15.23 10.52
CA GLU A 38 -5.18 13.90 10.32
C GLU A 38 -3.66 13.98 10.16
N CYS A 39 -2.95 12.98 10.67
CA CYS A 39 -1.54 12.80 10.42
C CYS A 39 -1.16 11.31 10.40
N PHE A 40 0.06 11.00 9.97
CA PHE A 40 0.57 9.63 9.95
C PHE A 40 1.61 9.42 11.04
N CYS A 41 1.30 8.55 12.00
CA CYS A 41 2.28 8.08 12.98
C CYS A 41 3.37 7.22 12.31
N ARG A 42 4.46 6.99 13.05
CA ARG A 42 5.60 6.18 12.63
C ARG A 42 5.76 4.96 13.55
N GLY A 43 6.50 3.96 13.09
CA GLY A 43 6.83 2.77 13.88
C GLY A 43 5.61 1.91 14.19
N ILE A 44 5.48 1.50 15.45
CA ILE A 44 4.43 0.58 15.93
C ILE A 44 3.03 1.20 15.77
N ASP A 45 2.95 2.52 15.82
CA ASP A 45 1.69 3.26 15.71
C ASP A 45 1.34 3.65 14.27
N ALA A 46 2.14 3.27 13.28
CA ALA A 46 1.94 3.67 11.88
C ALA A 46 0.59 3.26 11.29
N CYS A 47 -0.04 2.23 11.85
CA CYS A 47 -1.36 1.74 11.46
C CYS A 47 -2.46 2.07 12.48
N LYS A 48 -2.26 3.06 13.34
CA LYS A 48 -3.30 3.61 14.21
C LYS A 48 -3.88 4.89 13.62
N VAL A 49 -5.09 5.23 14.03
CA VAL A 49 -5.67 6.54 13.78
C VAL A 49 -4.85 7.59 14.54
N CYS A 50 -4.22 8.51 13.80
CA CYS A 50 -3.38 9.55 14.38
C CYS A 50 -3.87 10.96 14.01
N CYS A 51 -3.81 11.85 14.99
CA CYS A 51 -4.21 13.24 14.83
C CYS A 51 -3.09 14.19 15.25
N ILE A 52 -3.07 15.37 14.65
CA ILE A 52 -2.19 16.46 15.07
C ILE A 52 -2.70 16.99 16.41
N GLN A 53 -1.81 17.01 17.39
CA GLN A 53 -2.01 17.63 18.69
C GLN A 53 -1.02 18.78 18.85
N MET A 54 -1.53 19.95 19.24
CA MET A 54 -0.71 21.08 19.65
C MET A 54 -0.32 20.90 21.11
N ASP A 55 0.97 20.97 21.37
CA ASP A 55 1.53 20.97 22.72
C ASP A 55 1.53 22.39 23.32
N SER A 56 1.76 22.52 24.62
CA SER A 56 1.79 23.80 25.36
C SER A 56 2.82 24.79 24.81
N ASN A 57 3.81 24.29 24.05
CA ASN A 57 4.85 25.09 23.39
C ASN A 57 4.53 25.40 21.91
N ASN A 58 3.26 25.32 21.49
CA ASN A 58 2.82 25.47 20.08
C ASN A 58 3.52 24.52 19.08
N LYS A 59 4.12 23.42 19.56
CA LYS A 59 4.68 22.38 18.69
C LYS A 59 3.56 21.44 18.24
N THR A 60 3.55 21.09 16.97
CA THR A 60 2.59 20.13 16.39
C THR A 60 3.18 18.73 16.45
N ASN A 61 2.57 17.87 17.26
CA ASN A 61 2.97 16.47 17.39
C ASN A 61 1.90 15.57 16.77
N CYS A 62 2.32 14.57 16.00
CA CYS A 62 1.43 13.55 15.47
C CYS A 62 1.38 12.38 16.45
N ILE A 63 0.23 12.16 17.09
CA ILE A 63 0.06 11.12 18.10
C ILE A 63 -1.20 10.27 17.82
N PRO A 64 -1.25 9.01 18.31
CA PRO A 64 -2.44 8.19 18.23
C PRO A 64 -3.62 8.86 18.93
N HIS A 65 -4.78 8.86 18.27
CA HIS A 65 -6.01 9.31 18.89
C HIS A 65 -6.53 8.24 19.86
N LEU A 66 -6.86 8.68 21.07
CA LEU A 66 -7.35 7.84 22.15
C LEU A 66 -8.86 8.04 22.28
N TYR A 67 -9.60 6.94 22.16
CA TYR A 67 -11.04 6.88 22.32
C TYR A 67 -11.35 6.40 23.75
N LEU A 68 -12.29 7.09 24.40
CA LEU A 68 -12.82 6.65 25.69
C LEU A 68 -13.97 5.68 25.44
N LYS A 69 -13.81 4.41 25.82
CA LYS A 69 -14.84 3.39 25.68
C LYS A 69 -14.97 2.59 26.98
N ASN A 70 -16.15 2.66 27.60
CA ASN A 70 -16.48 1.91 28.82
C ASN A 70 -15.41 2.02 29.92
N ASN A 71 -14.93 3.24 30.20
CA ASN A 71 -13.86 3.56 31.17
C ASN A 71 -12.45 3.07 30.80
N TYR A 72 -12.23 2.58 29.58
CA TYR A 72 -10.90 2.27 29.05
C TYR A 72 -10.52 3.25 27.94
N ILE A 73 -9.22 3.53 27.85
CA ILE A 73 -8.62 4.38 26.84
C ILE A 73 -8.00 3.47 25.78
N GLU A 74 -8.57 3.44 24.58
CA GLU A 74 -8.07 2.62 23.47
C GLU A 74 -7.78 3.47 22.23
N SER A 75 -6.75 3.08 21.47
CA SER A 75 -6.51 3.64 20.13
C SER A 75 -7.09 2.70 19.07
N LYS A 76 -7.67 3.25 18.02
CA LYS A 76 -8.21 2.44 16.92
C LYS A 76 -7.13 2.12 15.90
N MET A 77 -7.08 0.85 15.51
CA MET A 77 -6.27 0.39 14.38
C MET A 77 -6.99 0.69 13.06
N LEU A 78 -6.23 1.13 12.07
CA LEU A 78 -6.68 1.27 10.69
C LEU A 78 -6.93 -0.12 10.08
N SER A 79 -7.93 -0.19 9.20
CA SER A 79 -8.21 -1.40 8.43
C SER A 79 -7.10 -1.71 7.41
N ASP A 80 -7.07 -2.94 6.92
CA ASP A 80 -6.17 -3.34 5.84
C ASP A 80 -6.32 -2.43 4.61
N GLY A 81 -5.21 -2.16 3.93
CA GLY A 81 -5.13 -1.33 2.73
C GLY A 81 -5.08 0.18 2.97
N PHE A 82 -5.22 0.66 4.22
CA PHE A 82 -5.04 2.07 4.55
C PHE A 82 -3.58 2.51 4.45
N LYS A 83 -3.36 3.77 4.06
CA LYS A 83 -2.01 4.33 3.94
C LYS A 83 -1.38 4.52 5.31
N CYS A 84 -0.09 4.21 5.41
CA CYS A 84 0.71 4.40 6.62
C CYS A 84 2.10 4.98 6.27
N LYS A 85 2.82 5.53 7.24
CA LYS A 85 4.12 6.17 7.01
C LYS A 85 5.27 5.32 7.52
N LEU A 86 6.28 5.14 6.66
CA LEU A 86 7.54 4.46 6.95
C LEU A 86 8.67 5.50 7.01
N SER A 87 9.82 5.11 7.57
CA SER A 87 11.01 5.98 7.57
C SER A 87 11.41 6.42 6.16
N ASN A 88 11.21 5.54 5.18
CA ASN A 88 11.66 5.72 3.80
C ASN A 88 10.52 5.98 2.81
N GLY A 89 9.33 6.40 3.27
CA GLY A 89 8.20 6.70 2.40
C GLY A 89 6.82 6.34 2.97
N TYR A 90 5.95 5.82 2.11
CA TYR A 90 4.57 5.45 2.45
C TYR A 90 4.28 3.98 2.14
N GLY A 91 3.55 3.35 3.05
CA GLY A 91 3.13 1.96 2.97
C GLY A 91 1.62 1.78 2.98
N LYS A 92 1.18 0.52 3.06
CA LYS A 92 -0.17 0.11 3.41
C LYS A 92 -0.16 -0.73 4.69
N CYS A 93 -1.17 -0.55 5.51
CA CYS A 93 -1.45 -1.45 6.62
C CYS A 93 -1.91 -2.80 6.08
N ASP A 94 -1.32 -3.87 6.59
CA ASP A 94 -1.72 -5.25 6.34
C ASP A 94 -2.75 -5.71 7.39
N ALA A 95 -3.32 -6.91 7.24
CA ALA A 95 -4.25 -7.53 8.19
C ALA A 95 -3.70 -7.64 9.63
N ASN A 96 -2.37 -7.72 9.78
CA ASN A 96 -1.69 -7.72 11.08
C ASN A 96 -1.40 -6.32 11.65
N HIS A 97 -2.00 -5.27 11.08
CA HIS A 97 -1.77 -3.87 11.43
C HIS A 97 -0.29 -3.43 11.38
N ARG A 98 0.48 -4.06 10.50
CA ARG A 98 1.87 -3.67 10.21
C ARG A 98 1.90 -2.83 8.95
N CYS A 99 2.68 -1.75 8.98
CA CYS A 99 2.89 -0.91 7.81
C CYS A 99 3.88 -1.60 6.85
N LYS A 100 3.39 -2.10 5.72
CA LYS A 100 4.21 -2.70 4.67
C LYS A 100 4.47 -1.70 3.56
N ASN A 101 5.71 -1.64 3.09
CA ASN A 101 6.06 -0.73 2.01
C ASN A 101 5.34 -1.15 0.74
N ILE A 102 4.63 -0.23 0.08
CA ILE A 102 4.02 -0.51 -1.23
C ILE A 102 5.13 -0.26 -2.25
N ILE A 103 6.14 -1.12 -2.28
CA ILE A 103 7.03 -1.09 -3.42
C ILE A 103 6.20 -1.67 -4.57
N LYS A 104 5.56 -0.79 -5.35
CA LYS A 104 5.16 -1.10 -6.71
C LYS A 104 6.45 -1.29 -7.49
N ILE A 105 7.15 -2.39 -7.26
CA ILE A 105 8.24 -2.78 -8.13
C ILE A 105 7.53 -3.05 -9.45
N SER A 106 7.78 -2.20 -10.44
CA SER A 106 7.35 -2.49 -11.80
C SER A 106 7.79 -3.91 -12.13
N PRO A 107 6.98 -4.75 -12.78
CA PRO A 107 7.39 -6.11 -13.13
C PRO A 107 8.75 -6.14 -13.85
N ILE A 108 9.09 -5.05 -14.57
CA ILE A 108 10.39 -4.82 -15.20
C ILE A 108 11.54 -4.75 -14.18
N PHE A 109 11.37 -4.02 -13.07
CA PHE A 109 12.39 -3.93 -12.02
C PHE A 109 12.52 -5.24 -11.24
N GLN A 110 11.43 -6.00 -11.08
CA GLN A 110 11.49 -7.36 -10.52
C GLN A 110 12.28 -8.28 -11.44
N MET A 111 12.03 -8.21 -12.76
CA MET A 111 12.74 -9.00 -13.77
C MET A 111 14.24 -8.68 -13.77
N ILE A 112 14.63 -7.39 -13.74
CA ILE A 112 16.03 -6.97 -13.68
C ILE A 112 16.68 -7.45 -12.37
N PHE A 113 16.03 -7.25 -11.22
CA PHE A 113 16.57 -7.70 -9.95
C PHE A 113 16.72 -9.24 -9.89
N PHE A 114 15.79 -9.98 -10.50
CA PHE A 114 15.84 -11.45 -10.55
C PHE A 114 16.96 -11.97 -11.45
N LEU A 115 17.20 -11.31 -12.60
CA LEU A 115 18.33 -11.64 -13.49
C LEU A 115 19.69 -11.39 -12.83
N PHE A 116 19.80 -10.38 -11.97
CA PHE A 116 21.08 -10.00 -11.37
C PHE A 116 21.34 -10.57 -9.97
N ASN A 117 20.32 -10.92 -9.18
CA ASN A 117 20.51 -11.29 -7.77
C ASN A 117 20.08 -12.72 -7.38
N GLY A 118 19.64 -13.57 -8.31
CA GLY A 118 19.62 -15.04 -8.13
C GLY A 118 18.92 -15.61 -6.89
N HIS A 119 18.15 -14.83 -6.14
CA HIS A 119 17.50 -15.31 -4.92
C HIS A 119 16.09 -15.78 -5.25
N ILE A 120 15.96 -17.10 -5.32
CA ILE A 120 14.73 -17.83 -5.54
C ILE A 120 13.78 -17.52 -4.37
N ILE A 121 12.76 -16.70 -4.64
CA ILE A 121 11.56 -16.66 -3.80
C ILE A 121 10.67 -17.77 -4.36
N GLU A 122 10.45 -18.81 -3.55
CA GLU A 122 9.51 -19.91 -3.80
C GLU A 122 8.13 -19.36 -4.15
N ASN A 123 7.85 -19.19 -5.44
CA ASN A 123 6.48 -19.06 -5.88
C ASN A 123 6.34 -19.66 -7.29
N ASN A 124 5.64 -20.79 -7.35
CA ASN A 124 5.63 -21.73 -8.48
C ASN A 124 5.07 -21.13 -9.78
N ASP A 125 4.18 -20.13 -9.67
CA ASP A 125 3.49 -19.54 -10.82
C ASP A 125 4.39 -18.61 -11.68
N TYR A 126 5.49 -18.12 -11.12
CA TYR A 126 6.40 -17.21 -11.82
C TYR A 126 7.43 -17.93 -12.68
N CYS A 127 7.68 -19.21 -12.41
CA CYS A 127 8.69 -20.00 -13.12
C CYS A 127 8.27 -20.25 -14.58
N LEU A 128 6.99 -20.56 -14.80
CA LEU A 128 6.44 -20.82 -16.14
C LEU A 128 6.53 -19.58 -17.04
N PHE A 129 6.15 -18.42 -16.50
CA PHE A 129 6.20 -17.16 -17.26
C PHE A 129 7.63 -16.78 -17.66
N VAL A 130 8.59 -16.94 -16.74
CA VAL A 130 10.01 -16.64 -16.99
C VAL A 130 10.60 -17.58 -18.04
N ILE A 131 10.29 -18.88 -17.98
CA ILE A 131 10.75 -19.87 -18.97
C ILE A 131 10.21 -19.52 -20.36
N VAL A 132 8.92 -19.22 -20.47
CA VAL A 132 8.29 -18.89 -21.77
C VAL A 132 8.93 -17.66 -22.39
N VAL A 133 9.15 -16.60 -21.61
CA VAL A 133 9.80 -15.38 -22.10
C VAL A 133 11.25 -15.65 -22.51
N ALA A 134 12.01 -16.40 -21.71
CA ALA A 134 13.38 -16.76 -22.04
C ALA A 134 13.47 -17.57 -23.34
N CYS A 135 12.56 -18.52 -23.56
CA CYS A 135 12.48 -19.28 -24.81
C CYS A 135 12.22 -18.39 -26.03
N ILE A 136 11.32 -17.40 -25.92
CA ILE A 136 11.03 -16.47 -27.01
C ILE A 136 12.27 -15.64 -27.37
N PHE A 137 13.01 -15.15 -26.39
CA PHE A 137 14.26 -14.40 -26.62
C PHE A 137 15.34 -15.26 -27.27
N ILE A 138 15.52 -16.51 -26.83
CA ILE A 138 16.49 -17.43 -27.40
C ILE A 138 16.17 -17.75 -28.86
N VAL A 139 14.89 -17.99 -29.19
CA VAL A 139 14.45 -18.23 -30.57
C VAL A 139 14.63 -16.98 -31.44
N GLY A 140 14.37 -15.79 -30.90
CA GLY A 140 14.63 -14.53 -31.61
C GLY A 140 16.11 -14.35 -31.93
N ILE A 141 16.99 -14.55 -30.95
CA ILE A 141 18.45 -14.40 -31.13
C ILE A 141 18.99 -15.45 -32.11
N SER A 142 18.54 -16.70 -32.02
CA SER A 142 19.00 -17.75 -32.93
C SER A 142 18.60 -17.48 -34.37
N ARG A 143 17.42 -16.90 -34.61
CA ARG A 143 16.98 -16.47 -35.95
C ARG A 143 17.84 -15.34 -36.51
N VAL A 144 18.18 -14.34 -35.69
CA VAL A 144 19.05 -13.24 -36.11
C VAL A 144 20.46 -13.74 -36.44
N LEU A 145 21.01 -14.63 -35.61
CA LEU A 145 22.32 -15.24 -35.86
C LEU A 145 22.32 -16.11 -37.13
N TRP A 146 21.24 -16.85 -37.39
CA TRP A 146 21.11 -17.63 -38.62
C TRP A 146 21.14 -16.76 -39.87
N ILE A 147 20.36 -15.67 -39.87
CA ILE A 147 20.32 -14.73 -41.00
C ILE A 147 21.70 -14.09 -41.21
N TYR A 148 22.38 -13.71 -40.13
CA TYR A 148 23.73 -13.17 -40.19
C TYR A 148 24.72 -14.17 -40.81
N PHE A 149 24.59 -15.45 -40.48
CA PHE A 149 25.43 -16.50 -41.04
C PHE A 149 25.12 -16.75 -42.52
N GLU A 150 23.86 -16.75 -42.94
CA GLU A 150 23.49 -16.89 -44.36
C GLU A 150 24.05 -15.74 -45.21
N ILE A 151 23.97 -14.50 -44.74
CA ILE A 151 24.47 -13.34 -45.47
C ILE A 151 25.99 -13.42 -45.66
N ASN A 152 26.74 -13.78 -44.61
CA ASN A 152 28.21 -13.86 -44.67
C ASN A 152 28.74 -15.12 -45.36
N TYR A 153 27.90 -16.13 -45.64
CA TYR A 153 28.33 -17.36 -46.32
C TYR A 153 28.17 -17.28 -47.85
N TYR A 154 27.36 -16.35 -48.35
CA TYR A 154 27.10 -16.15 -49.78
C TYR A 154 27.81 -14.92 -50.38
N GLU A 155 28.62 -14.19 -49.61
CA GLU A 155 29.66 -13.25 -50.09
C GLU A 155 31.03 -13.93 -50.16
#